data_AF-A0A929SU47-F1
#
_entry.id   AF-A0A929SU47-F1
#
_cell.length_a   1.000
_cell.length_b   1.000
_cell.length_c   1.000
_cell.angle_alpha   90.00
_cell.angle_beta   90.00
_cell.angle_gamma   90.00
#
_symmetry.space_group_name_H-M   'P 1'
#
loop_
_entity.id
_entity.type
_entity.pdbx_description
1 polymer ?
#
loop_
_entity_poly.entity_id
_entity_poly.type
_entity_poly.pdbx_seq_one_letter_code
_entity_poly.pdbx_strand_id
1 'polypeptide(L)'
;YNDIDFRHLFFEGPSFYEHARIRGCLLKLIMLRIRNVAIFNKERAIKKMSAIYGSEAAVAMVDQFASMDVESVKNIVKDCSFVNLPNMSKELQEKCVFSYGEKDDDLGQAKKVIPVKYPNAKLKIDDGYGHCERISNDSDKYVKELMEEIDR
;
A
#
# COMPACT_ATOMS: atom_id res chain seq x y z
N TYR A 1 1.99 23.57 -10.67
CA TYR A 1 1.82 23.37 -9.22
C TYR A 1 3.11 23.83 -8.55
N ASN A 2 3.21 25.14 -8.28
CA ASN A 2 4.35 25.77 -7.57
C ASN A 2 3.87 26.36 -6.22
N ASP A 3 2.67 25.99 -5.82
CA ASP A 3 1.87 26.57 -4.75
C ASP A 3 1.69 25.60 -3.57
N ILE A 4 2.16 24.36 -3.70
CA ILE A 4 2.11 23.33 -2.67
C ILE A 4 3.54 22.94 -2.31
N ASP A 5 3.94 23.26 -1.08
CA ASP A 5 5.19 22.79 -0.49
C ASP A 5 4.90 21.63 0.46
N PHE A 6 5.56 20.49 0.21
CA PHE A 6 5.47 19.33 1.07
C PHE A 6 6.61 19.39 2.10
N ARG A 7 6.27 19.30 3.39
CA ARG A 7 7.26 19.19 4.46
C ARG A 7 7.72 17.76 4.66
N HIS A 8 6.77 16.82 4.71
CA HIS A 8 7.00 15.39 4.85
C HIS A 8 6.05 14.62 3.93
N LEU A 9 6.55 13.51 3.38
CA LEU A 9 5.82 12.60 2.52
C LEU A 9 5.97 11.19 3.09
N PHE A 10 4.89 10.65 3.63
CA PHE A 10 4.86 9.31 4.19
C PHE A 10 4.03 8.40 3.27
N PHE A 11 4.64 7.35 2.74
CA PHE A 11 4.00 6.41 1.83
C PHE A 11 3.88 5.02 2.47
N GLU A 12 2.65 4.51 2.55
CA GLU A 12 2.32 3.18 3.06
C GLU A 12 2.25 2.15 1.94
N GLY A 13 3.15 1.16 1.99
CA GLY A 13 3.18 0.01 1.08
C GLY A 13 3.10 0.35 -0.41
N PRO A 14 3.68 1.45 -0.95
CA PRO A 14 3.49 1.75 -2.36
C PRO A 14 4.18 0.70 -3.24
N SER A 15 3.58 0.43 -4.41
CA SER A 15 4.22 -0.42 -5.40
C SER A 15 5.39 0.28 -6.10
N PHE A 16 6.43 -0.48 -6.42
CA PHE A 16 7.61 -0.03 -7.19
C PHE A 16 7.79 -0.82 -8.50
N TYR A 17 6.68 -1.32 -9.06
CA TYR A 17 6.68 -2.09 -10.31
C TYR A 17 6.35 -1.21 -11.52
N GLU A 18 7.35 -0.86 -12.35
CA GLU A 18 7.14 0.03 -13.51
C GLU A 18 6.58 -0.70 -14.76
N HIS A 19 6.86 -2.01 -14.92
CA HIS A 19 6.51 -2.78 -16.13
C HIS A 19 6.10 -4.24 -15.85
N ALA A 20 5.39 -4.50 -14.76
CA ALA A 20 5.13 -5.87 -14.29
C ALA A 20 3.88 -6.51 -14.91
N ARG A 21 3.87 -6.70 -16.24
CA ARG A 21 2.71 -7.24 -16.99
C ARG A 21 2.17 -8.55 -16.42
N ILE A 22 3.05 -9.52 -16.13
CA ILE A 22 2.67 -10.86 -15.66
C ILE A 22 2.08 -10.76 -14.24
N ARG A 23 2.75 -10.04 -13.34
CA ARG A 23 2.26 -9.77 -11.98
C ARG A 23 0.92 -9.05 -12.02
N GLY A 24 0.77 -8.04 -12.88
CA GLY A 24 -0.49 -7.31 -13.03
C GLY A 24 -1.63 -8.17 -13.54
N CYS A 25 -1.37 -9.10 -14.46
CA CYS A 25 -2.37 -10.09 -14.87
C CYS A 25 -2.79 -10.99 -13.69
N LEU A 26 -1.85 -11.47 -12.89
CA LEU A 26 -2.14 -12.29 -11.71
C LEU A 26 -2.91 -11.52 -10.65
N LEU A 27 -2.44 -10.32 -10.28
CA LEU A 27 -3.07 -9.45 -9.29
C LEU A 27 -4.49 -9.07 -9.73
N LYS A 28 -4.72 -8.84 -11.02
CA LYS A 28 -6.07 -8.60 -11.58
C LYS A 28 -7.02 -9.76 -11.30
N LEU A 29 -6.58 -10.99 -11.52
CA LEU A 29 -7.40 -12.18 -11.24
C LEU A 29 -7.72 -12.29 -9.74
N ILE A 30 -6.72 -12.05 -8.88
CA ILE A 30 -6.88 -12.09 -7.43
C ILE A 30 -7.86 -11.01 -6.95
N MET A 31 -7.68 -9.76 -7.37
CA MET A 31 -8.51 -8.62 -6.95
C MET A 31 -9.95 -8.75 -7.43
N LEU A 32 -10.17 -9.19 -8.67
CA LEU A 32 -11.53 -9.49 -9.17
C LEU A 32 -12.17 -10.65 -8.40
N ARG A 33 -11.38 -11.64 -7.98
CA ARG A 33 -11.88 -12.73 -7.14
C ARG A 33 -12.26 -12.24 -5.75
N ILE A 34 -11.44 -11.42 -5.11
CA ILE A 34 -11.73 -10.80 -3.80
C ILE A 34 -13.03 -10.01 -3.89
N ARG A 35 -13.15 -9.12 -4.88
CA ARG A 35 -14.39 -8.38 -5.19
C ARG A 35 -15.60 -9.28 -5.33
N ASN A 36 -15.52 -10.33 -6.16
CA ASN A 36 -16.64 -11.22 -6.39
C ASN A 36 -17.04 -11.97 -5.11
N VAL A 37 -16.07 -12.37 -4.27
CA VAL A 37 -16.38 -12.96 -2.96
C VAL A 37 -17.03 -11.93 -2.04
N ALA A 38 -16.60 -10.68 -2.04
CA ALA A 38 -17.23 -9.60 -1.27
C ALA A 38 -18.71 -9.39 -1.66
N ILE A 39 -19.04 -9.46 -2.95
CA ILE A 39 -20.41 -9.29 -3.46
C ILE A 39 -21.30 -10.50 -3.16
N PHE A 40 -20.82 -11.71 -3.49
CA PHE A 40 -21.67 -12.91 -3.46
C PHE A 40 -21.56 -13.72 -2.16
N ASN A 41 -20.55 -13.48 -1.33
CA ASN A 41 -20.35 -14.17 -0.06
C ASN A 41 -19.63 -13.26 0.96
N LYS A 42 -20.33 -12.21 1.40
CA LYS A 42 -19.82 -11.18 2.29
C LYS A 42 -19.29 -11.75 3.62
N GLU A 43 -19.96 -12.74 4.22
CA GLU A 43 -19.50 -13.40 5.46
C GLU A 43 -18.12 -14.04 5.29
N ARG A 44 -17.91 -14.77 4.18
CA ARG A 44 -16.60 -15.38 3.89
C ARG A 44 -15.54 -14.31 3.64
N ALA A 45 -15.90 -13.21 2.96
CA ALA A 45 -14.99 -12.10 2.73
C ALA A 45 -14.57 -11.45 4.06
N ILE A 46 -15.52 -11.14 4.94
CA ILE A 46 -15.26 -10.57 6.27
C ILE A 46 -14.39 -11.51 7.09
N LYS A 47 -14.70 -12.81 7.15
CA LYS A 47 -13.89 -13.79 7.89
C LYS A 47 -12.43 -13.79 7.43
N LYS A 48 -12.19 -13.76 6.11
CA LYS A 48 -10.84 -13.73 5.55
C LYS A 48 -10.13 -12.40 5.82
N MET A 49 -10.80 -11.28 5.63
CA MET A 49 -10.22 -9.95 5.86
C MET A 49 -9.95 -9.70 7.34
N SER A 50 -10.80 -10.22 8.24
CA SER A 50 -10.61 -10.09 9.69
C SER A 50 -9.37 -10.82 10.20
N ALA A 51 -8.99 -11.92 9.54
CA ALA A 51 -7.77 -12.64 9.88
C ALA A 51 -6.49 -11.88 9.51
N ILE A 52 -6.59 -10.82 8.70
CA ILE A 52 -5.46 -9.99 8.28
C ILE A 52 -5.52 -8.65 9.02
N TYR A 53 -6.67 -7.97 8.98
CA TYR A 53 -6.80 -6.58 9.40
C TYR A 53 -7.70 -6.38 10.64
N GLY A 54 -8.07 -7.44 11.33
CA GLY A 54 -9.02 -7.37 12.44
C GLY A 54 -10.47 -7.14 12.00
N SER A 55 -11.40 -7.37 12.93
CA SER A 55 -12.84 -7.42 12.63
C SER A 55 -13.42 -6.08 12.19
N GLU A 56 -12.92 -4.96 12.72
CA GLU A 56 -13.45 -3.63 12.43
C GLU A 56 -13.11 -3.19 11.00
N ALA A 57 -11.81 -3.17 10.66
CA ALA A 57 -11.37 -2.77 9.32
C ALA A 57 -11.91 -3.72 8.23
N ALA A 58 -12.03 -5.02 8.55
CA ALA A 58 -12.51 -6.02 7.60
C ALA A 58 -13.88 -5.71 7.01
N VAL A 59 -14.83 -5.22 7.83
CA VAL A 59 -16.17 -4.88 7.35
C VAL A 59 -16.09 -3.74 6.33
N ALA A 60 -15.40 -2.65 6.69
CA ALA A 60 -15.24 -1.49 5.83
C ALA A 60 -14.53 -1.84 4.50
N MET A 61 -13.45 -2.64 4.55
CA MET A 61 -12.76 -3.08 3.34
C MET A 61 -13.62 -3.97 2.45
N VAL A 62 -14.36 -4.91 3.03
CA VAL A 62 -15.24 -5.80 2.24
C VAL A 62 -16.34 -5.00 1.57
N ASP A 63 -16.92 -4.02 2.26
CA ASP A 63 -17.92 -3.13 1.67
C ASP A 63 -17.34 -2.29 0.53
N GLN A 64 -16.12 -1.80 0.69
CA GLN A 64 -15.43 -1.08 -0.37
C GLN A 64 -15.13 -1.99 -1.58
N PHE A 65 -14.69 -3.24 -1.35
CA PHE A 65 -14.48 -4.19 -2.44
C PHE A 65 -15.78 -4.54 -3.17
N ALA A 66 -16.90 -4.63 -2.46
CA ALA A 66 -18.20 -4.92 -3.05
C ALA A 66 -18.75 -3.72 -3.86
N SER A 67 -18.44 -2.49 -3.45
CA SER A 67 -18.92 -1.27 -4.11
C SER A 67 -18.14 -0.91 -5.37
N MET A 68 -16.85 -1.28 -5.46
CA MET A 68 -16.04 -1.02 -6.66
C MET A 68 -16.63 -1.69 -7.88
N ASP A 69 -16.60 -1.02 -9.03
CA ASP A 69 -16.88 -1.67 -10.32
C ASP A 69 -15.64 -2.43 -10.84
N VAL A 70 -15.83 -3.23 -11.89
CA VAL A 70 -14.77 -4.05 -12.48
C VAL A 70 -13.66 -3.17 -13.09
N GLU A 71 -14.00 -2.00 -13.62
CA GLU A 71 -13.03 -1.14 -14.29
C GLU A 71 -12.13 -0.42 -13.29
N SER A 72 -12.68 0.03 -12.17
CA SER A 72 -11.95 0.56 -11.01
C SER A 72 -10.92 -0.44 -10.50
N VAL A 73 -11.32 -1.71 -10.34
CA VAL A 73 -10.36 -2.76 -9.94
C VAL A 73 -9.25 -2.94 -10.97
N LYS A 74 -9.55 -2.95 -12.27
CA LYS A 74 -8.53 -3.06 -13.31
C LYS A 74 -7.59 -1.86 -13.32
N ASN A 75 -8.11 -0.65 -13.11
CA ASN A 75 -7.33 0.57 -13.08
C ASN A 75 -6.38 0.59 -11.88
N ILE A 76 -6.87 0.27 -10.68
CA ILE A 76 -6.02 0.12 -9.49
C ILE A 76 -4.89 -0.88 -9.76
N VAL A 77 -5.22 -2.07 -10.29
CA VAL A 77 -4.21 -3.09 -10.58
C VAL A 77 -3.21 -2.63 -11.63
N LYS A 78 -3.67 -1.92 -12.66
CA LYS A 78 -2.80 -1.34 -13.69
C LYS A 78 -1.83 -0.35 -13.05
N ASP A 79 -2.32 0.57 -12.22
CA ASP A 79 -1.50 1.59 -11.58
C ASP A 79 -0.50 0.95 -10.59
N CYS A 80 -0.89 -0.11 -9.88
CA CYS A 80 0.01 -0.88 -9.01
C CYS A 80 1.02 -1.78 -9.79
N SER A 81 0.85 -1.98 -11.09
CA SER A 81 1.71 -2.88 -11.88
C SER A 81 2.55 -2.15 -12.93
N PHE A 82 2.21 -0.89 -13.22
CA PHE A 82 2.86 -0.01 -14.18
C PHE A 82 3.07 1.37 -13.55
N VAL A 83 3.65 1.39 -12.36
CA VAL A 83 3.94 2.59 -11.61
C VAL A 83 4.85 3.47 -12.44
N ASN A 84 4.48 4.74 -12.61
CA ASN A 84 5.38 5.72 -13.21
C ASN A 84 6.14 6.41 -12.07
N LEU A 85 7.34 5.89 -11.74
CA LEU A 85 8.13 6.41 -10.64
C LEU A 85 8.69 7.80 -11.00
N PRO A 86 8.29 8.87 -10.28
CA PRO A 86 8.75 10.21 -10.60
C PRO A 86 10.25 10.35 -10.34
N ASN A 87 10.91 11.25 -11.08
CA ASN A 87 12.23 11.71 -10.68
C ASN A 87 12.06 12.74 -9.55
N MET A 88 12.75 12.51 -8.43
CA MET A 88 12.69 13.40 -7.27
C MET A 88 14.05 14.06 -7.07
N SER A 89 14.05 15.36 -6.76
CA SER A 89 15.26 16.06 -6.31
C SER A 89 15.76 15.45 -5.00
N LYS A 90 17.03 15.67 -4.67
CA LYS A 90 17.59 15.24 -3.39
C LYS A 90 16.75 15.77 -2.21
N GLU A 91 16.42 17.05 -2.23
CA GLU A 91 15.61 17.70 -1.19
C GLU A 91 14.24 17.04 -1.03
N LEU A 92 13.58 16.68 -2.14
CA LEU A 92 12.29 15.98 -2.07
C LEU A 92 12.44 14.56 -1.53
N GLN A 93 13.51 13.85 -1.91
CA GLN A 93 13.78 12.51 -1.39
C GLN A 93 14.02 12.51 0.12
N GLU A 94 14.74 13.50 0.65
CA GLU A 94 15.02 13.63 2.09
C GLU A 94 13.73 13.81 2.92
N LYS A 95 12.64 14.27 2.29
CA LYS A 95 11.30 14.39 2.89
C LYS A 95 10.46 13.11 2.80
N CYS A 96 10.93 12.11 2.06
CA CYS A 96 10.16 10.89 1.76
C CYS A 96 10.50 9.74 2.73
N VAL A 97 9.45 9.15 3.29
CA VAL A 97 9.49 7.89 4.03
C VAL A 97 8.63 6.87 3.31
N PHE A 98 9.22 5.75 2.93
CA PHE A 98 8.53 4.59 2.39
C PHE A 98 8.43 3.52 3.48
N SER A 99 7.22 3.18 3.90
CA SER A 99 6.94 2.24 4.97
C SER A 99 6.35 0.94 4.44
N TYR A 100 6.78 -0.19 4.98
CA TYR A 100 6.30 -1.52 4.62
C TYR A 100 6.27 -2.44 5.84
N GLY A 101 5.34 -3.39 5.86
CA GLY A 101 5.46 -4.56 6.71
C GLY A 101 6.55 -5.51 6.21
N GLU A 102 7.24 -6.21 7.11
CA GLU A 102 8.26 -7.21 6.75
C GLU A 102 7.73 -8.30 5.80
N LYS A 103 6.46 -8.66 5.94
CA LYS A 103 5.77 -9.70 5.14
C LYS A 103 4.99 -9.12 3.96
N ASP A 104 5.18 -7.84 3.63
CA ASP A 104 4.54 -7.19 2.49
C ASP A 104 5.12 -7.72 1.16
N ASP A 105 4.24 -8.14 0.24
CA ASP A 105 4.61 -8.65 -1.08
C ASP A 105 5.36 -7.61 -1.93
N ASP A 106 5.16 -6.31 -1.68
CA ASP A 106 5.82 -5.22 -2.42
C ASP A 106 7.20 -4.85 -1.86
N LEU A 107 7.52 -5.22 -0.61
CA LEU A 107 8.78 -4.87 0.06
C LEU A 107 10.00 -5.41 -0.71
N GLY A 108 9.91 -6.61 -1.27
CA GLY A 108 11.01 -7.23 -2.01
C GLY A 108 11.45 -6.41 -3.23
N GLN A 109 10.51 -5.75 -3.90
CA GLN A 109 10.80 -4.84 -5.01
C GLN A 109 11.27 -3.47 -4.49
N ALA A 110 10.62 -2.95 -3.46
CA ALA A 110 10.98 -1.67 -2.84
C ALA A 110 12.45 -1.64 -2.36
N LYS A 111 12.91 -2.71 -1.69
CA LYS A 111 14.31 -2.89 -1.24
C LYS A 111 15.33 -2.82 -2.39
N LYS A 112 14.94 -3.19 -3.61
CA LYS A 112 15.81 -3.15 -4.79
C LYS A 112 15.83 -1.77 -5.44
N VAL A 113 14.66 -1.12 -5.52
CA VAL A 113 14.50 0.12 -6.29
C VAL A 113 14.83 1.35 -5.47
N ILE A 114 14.37 1.45 -4.21
CA ILE A 114 14.53 2.66 -3.39
C ILE A 114 16.00 3.08 -3.25
N PRO A 115 16.95 2.20 -2.89
CA PRO A 115 18.35 2.61 -2.72
C PRO A 115 19.02 3.14 -4.00
N VAL A 116 18.49 2.78 -5.18
CA VAL A 116 19.05 3.20 -6.47
C VAL A 116 18.33 4.44 -7.01
N LYS A 117 17.00 4.44 -6.98
CA LYS A 117 16.17 5.51 -7.54
C LYS A 117 16.04 6.71 -6.59
N TYR A 118 15.91 6.44 -5.29
CA TYR A 118 15.68 7.41 -4.22
C TYR A 118 16.66 7.23 -3.05
N PRO A 119 17.99 7.33 -3.29
CA PRO A 119 19.01 7.01 -2.30
C PRO A 119 18.97 7.87 -1.03
N ASN A 120 18.31 9.04 -1.08
CA ASN A 120 18.18 9.92 0.09
C ASN A 120 16.84 9.76 0.81
N ALA A 121 15.94 8.90 0.33
CA ALA A 121 14.67 8.61 1.00
C ALA A 121 14.84 7.55 2.08
N LYS A 122 14.01 7.63 3.12
CA LYS A 122 13.99 6.65 4.20
C LYS A 122 13.16 5.43 3.82
N LEU A 123 13.67 4.24 4.11
CA LEU A 123 12.92 2.99 4.08
C LEU A 123 12.67 2.53 5.53
N LYS A 124 11.40 2.48 5.95
CA LYS A 124 10.95 1.94 7.23
C LYS A 124 10.37 0.54 7.00
N ILE A 125 10.71 -0.40 7.87
CA ILE A 125 10.22 -1.78 7.82
C ILE A 125 9.67 -2.12 9.19
N ASP A 126 8.44 -2.61 9.22
CA ASP A 126 7.74 -3.00 10.44
C ASP A 126 7.74 -4.53 10.58
N ASP A 127 8.53 -5.02 11.53
CA ASP A 127 8.75 -6.45 11.77
C ASP A 127 7.45 -7.19 12.08
N GLY A 128 7.28 -8.36 11.46
CA GLY A 128 6.13 -9.23 11.72
C GLY A 128 4.81 -8.83 11.04
N TYR A 129 4.68 -7.62 10.49
CA TYR A 129 3.47 -7.13 9.81
C TYR A 129 3.47 -7.40 8.30
N GLY A 130 2.29 -7.60 7.73
CA GLY A 130 2.02 -7.60 6.29
C GLY A 130 1.65 -6.22 5.72
N HIS A 131 1.11 -6.22 4.50
CA HIS A 131 0.71 -5.02 3.78
C HIS A 131 -0.39 -4.25 4.52
N CYS A 132 -0.07 -3.04 5.00
CA CYS A 132 -0.97 -2.16 5.79
C CYS A 132 -1.54 -2.78 7.09
N GLU A 133 -1.09 -3.98 7.49
CA GLU A 133 -1.63 -4.72 8.64
C GLU A 133 -1.41 -3.95 9.95
N ARG A 134 -0.29 -3.23 10.03
CA ARG A 134 0.08 -2.44 11.20
C ARG A 134 -0.96 -1.37 11.52
N ILE A 135 -1.52 -0.72 10.49
CA ILE A 135 -2.48 0.37 10.64
C ILE A 135 -3.73 -0.11 11.38
N SER A 136 -4.17 -1.34 11.10
CA SER A 136 -5.37 -1.90 11.71
C SER A 136 -5.11 -2.64 13.02
N ASN A 137 -3.94 -3.27 13.18
CA ASN A 137 -3.66 -4.13 14.34
C ASN A 137 -3.02 -3.38 15.52
N ASP A 138 -2.39 -2.22 15.26
CA ASP A 138 -1.74 -1.41 16.29
C ASP A 138 -1.88 0.09 15.98
N SER A 139 -3.14 0.53 15.76
CA SER A 139 -3.47 1.87 15.26
C SER A 139 -2.93 3.00 16.12
N ASP A 140 -3.02 2.90 17.45
CA ASP A 140 -2.57 3.95 18.36
C ASP A 140 -1.04 4.14 18.30
N LYS A 141 -0.29 3.03 18.31
CA LYS A 141 1.16 3.08 18.18
C LYS A 141 1.56 3.54 16.79
N TYR A 142 0.86 3.07 15.76
CA TYR A 142 1.05 3.51 14.38
C TYR A 142 0.91 5.02 14.25
N VAL A 143 -0.19 5.60 14.75
CA VAL A 143 -0.44 7.04 14.72
C VAL A 143 0.65 7.79 15.48
N LYS A 144 1.01 7.34 16.69
CA LYS A 144 2.07 7.97 17.46
C LYS A 144 3.39 8.04 16.69
N GLU A 145 3.83 6.92 16.11
CA GLU A 145 5.07 6.89 15.35
C GLU A 145 5.01 7.65 14.03
N LEU A 146 3.84 7.70 13.38
CA LEU A 146 3.62 8.53 12.20
C LEU A 146 3.77 10.01 12.56
N MET A 147 3.15 10.46 13.65
CA MET A 147 3.27 11.84 14.15
C MET A 147 4.72 12.18 14.50
N GLU A 148 5.43 11.29 15.20
CA GLU A 148 6.86 11.45 15.50
C GLU A 148 7.75 11.50 14.24
N GLU A 149 7.33 10.89 13.13
CA GLU A 149 8.08 10.92 11.87
C GLU A 149 7.81 12.20 11.06
N ILE A 150 6.57 12.71 11.06
CA ILE A 150 6.19 13.92 10.31
C ILE A 150 6.53 15.23 11.05
N ASP A 151 6.69 15.17 12.37
CA ASP A 151 7.04 16.33 13.23
C ASP A 151 8.56 16.55 13.39
N ARG A 152 9.40 15.68 12.81
CA ARG A 152 10.87 15.86 12.79
C ARG A 152 11.31 16.99 11.87
#